data_AF-A0A4R1V6V3-F1
#
_entry.id   AF-A0A4R1V6V3-F1
#
_cell.length_a   1.000
_cell.length_b   1.000
_cell.length_c   1.000
_cell.angle_alpha   90.00
_cell.angle_beta   90.00
_cell.angle_gamma   90.00
#
_symmetry.space_group_name_H-M   'P 1'
#
loop_
_entity.id
_entity.type
_entity.pdbx_description
1 polymer ?
#
loop_
_entity_poly.entity_id
_entity_poly.type
_entity_poly.pdbx_seq_one_letter_code
_entity_poly.pdbx_strand_id
1 'polypeptide(L)'
;MLKSHALQAAARTVAEKIVPLESSLDESFSQTAGLLAYLPQARLSAGLPMETGHAAIVQLVASLQSITDARGAMIAAHAALAGTRNDLRLPETGFGSLAGCPSSATLQVVREHAA
;
A
#
# COMPACT_ATOMS: atom_id res chain seq x y z
N MET A 1 0.00 -26.91 -25.80
CA MET A 1 1.14 -26.23 -25.14
C MET A 1 1.10 -24.70 -25.26
N LEU A 2 0.82 -24.09 -26.42
CA LEU A 2 0.80 -22.62 -26.60
C LEU A 2 -0.12 -21.83 -25.64
N LYS A 3 -1.30 -22.37 -25.27
CA LYS A 3 -2.23 -21.72 -24.33
C LYS A 3 -1.67 -21.55 -22.91
N SER A 4 -0.77 -22.44 -22.47
CA SER A 4 -0.18 -22.39 -21.12
C SER A 4 0.84 -21.26 -20.96
N HIS A 5 1.65 -21.01 -22.00
CA HIS A 5 2.64 -19.93 -21.99
C HIS A 5 1.99 -18.56 -22.07
N ALA A 6 0.95 -18.40 -22.90
CA ALA A 6 0.19 -17.16 -22.98
C ALA A 6 -0.46 -16.79 -21.63
N LEU A 7 -1.02 -17.78 -20.92
CA LEU A 7 -1.59 -17.59 -19.59
C LEU A 7 -0.54 -17.15 -18.57
N GLN A 8 0.61 -17.83 -18.53
CA GLN A 8 1.71 -17.48 -17.62
C GLN A 8 2.26 -16.07 -17.91
N ALA A 9 2.39 -15.70 -19.19
CA ALA A 9 2.82 -14.36 -19.58
C ALA A 9 1.82 -13.29 -19.11
N ALA A 10 0.52 -13.53 -19.30
CA ALA A 10 -0.51 -12.60 -18.84
C ALA A 10 -0.50 -12.44 -17.31
N ALA A 11 -0.41 -13.55 -16.56
CA ALA A 11 -0.34 -13.52 -15.11
C ALA A 11 0.90 -12.76 -14.61
N ARG A 12 2.05 -12.98 -15.24
CA ARG A 12 3.29 -12.24 -14.95
C ARG A 12 3.13 -10.74 -15.21
N THR A 13 2.55 -10.35 -16.33
CA THR A 13 2.30 -8.94 -16.64
C THR A 13 1.37 -8.27 -15.63
N VAL A 14 0.35 -8.98 -15.12
CA VAL A 14 -0.51 -8.47 -14.05
C VAL A 14 0.29 -8.28 -12.75
N ALA A 15 1.10 -9.28 -12.36
CA ALA A 15 1.94 -9.20 -11.17
C ALA A 15 2.98 -8.06 -11.24
N GLU A 16 3.57 -7.83 -12.41
CA GLU A 16 4.50 -6.71 -12.65
C GLU A 16 3.82 -5.33 -12.57
N LYS A 17 2.49 -5.26 -12.73
CA LYS A 17 1.73 -4.01 -12.65
C LYS A 17 1.19 -3.69 -11.27
N ILE A 18 0.83 -4.70 -10.48
CA ILE A 18 0.23 -4.46 -9.15
C ILE A 18 1.25 -3.91 -8.15
N VAL A 19 2.49 -4.40 -8.17
CA VAL A 19 3.53 -3.98 -7.20
C VAL A 19 3.86 -2.49 -7.29
N PRO A 20 4.08 -1.90 -8.49
CA PRO A 20 4.27 -0.45 -8.60
C PRO A 20 3.06 0.35 -8.12
N LEU A 21 1.83 -0.12 -8.37
CA LEU A 21 0.61 0.56 -7.93
C LEU A 21 0.51 0.60 -6.40
N GLU A 22 0.80 -0.51 -5.72
CA GLU A 22 0.83 -0.58 -4.26
C GLU A 22 1.89 0.38 -3.69
N SER A 23 3.08 0.41 -4.30
CA SER A 23 4.18 1.29 -3.88
C SER A 23 3.84 2.77 -4.07
N SER A 24 3.19 3.15 -5.17
CA SER A 24 2.76 4.53 -5.41
C SER A 24 1.70 5.01 -4.41
N LEU A 25 0.82 4.12 -3.95
CA LEU A 25 -0.14 4.45 -2.88
C LEU A 25 0.57 4.66 -1.55
N ASP A 26 1.54 3.81 -1.21
CA ASP A 26 2.34 3.95 0.02
C ASP A 26 3.15 5.26 0.02
N GLU A 27 3.75 5.63 -1.10
CA GLU A 27 4.44 6.90 -1.27
C GLU A 27 3.48 8.10 -1.11
N SER A 28 2.31 8.04 -1.77
CA SER A 28 1.28 9.08 -1.68
C SER A 28 0.76 9.25 -0.25
N PHE A 29 0.56 8.14 0.47
CA PHE A 29 0.16 8.14 1.87
C PHE A 29 1.20 8.87 2.72
N SER A 30 2.48 8.47 2.58
CA SER A 30 3.59 9.04 3.35
C SER A 30 3.73 10.55 3.12
N GLN A 31 3.73 10.99 1.87
CA GLN A 31 3.85 12.39 1.51
C GLN A 31 2.66 13.22 2.02
N THR A 32 1.43 12.71 1.89
CA THR A 32 0.22 13.39 2.37
C THR A 32 0.23 13.53 3.89
N ALA A 33 0.58 12.46 4.61
CA ALA A 33 0.70 12.48 6.07
C ALA A 33 1.79 13.46 6.53
N GLY A 34 2.93 13.50 5.85
CA GLY A 34 4.01 14.45 6.13
C GLY A 34 3.57 15.90 5.98
N LEU A 35 2.87 16.24 4.89
CA LEU A 35 2.33 17.58 4.68
C LEU A 35 1.28 17.96 5.73
N LEU A 36 0.37 17.03 6.05
CA LEU A 36 -0.64 17.22 7.09
C LEU A 36 -0.01 17.52 8.46
N ALA A 37 1.05 16.80 8.83
CA ALA A 37 1.76 17.01 10.08
C ALA A 37 2.56 18.33 10.10
N TYR A 38 3.05 18.79 8.95
CA TYR A 38 3.86 20.00 8.84
C TYR A 38 3.04 21.29 8.97
N LEU A 39 1.80 21.33 8.45
CA LEU A 39 0.98 22.55 8.44
C LEU A 39 0.77 23.20 9.82
N PRO A 40 0.39 22.46 10.89
CA PRO A 40 0.26 23.04 12.22
C PRO A 40 1.60 23.57 12.77
N GLN A 41 2.71 22.92 12.43
CA GLN A 41 4.05 23.35 12.84
C GLN A 41 4.44 24.65 12.15
N ALA A 42 4.26 24.73 10.82
CA ALA A 42 4.52 25.94 10.04
C ALA A 42 3.69 27.13 10.54
N ARG A 43 2.41 26.89 10.85
CA ARG A 43 1.53 27.89 11.46
C ARG A 43 2.07 28.41 12.80
N LEU A 44 2.50 27.51 13.70
CA LEU A 44 3.08 27.88 15.00
C LEU A 44 4.36 28.69 14.83
N SER A 45 5.28 28.23 13.98
CA SER A 45 6.55 28.91 13.71
C SER A 45 6.37 30.30 13.11
N ALA A 46 5.30 30.52 12.35
CA ALA A 46 4.96 31.82 11.77
C ALA A 46 4.13 32.72 12.71
N GLY A 47 3.78 32.27 13.92
CA GLY A 47 2.97 33.06 14.85
C GLY A 47 1.54 33.31 14.36
N LEU A 48 1.01 32.44 13.50
CA LEU A 48 -0.29 32.63 12.86
C LEU A 48 -1.44 32.07 13.73
N PRO A 49 -2.64 32.70 13.69
CA PRO A 49 -3.83 32.20 14.36
C PRO A 49 -4.15 30.74 14.03
N MET A 50 -4.79 30.03 14.96
CA MET A 50 -5.12 28.60 14.81
C MET A 50 -5.96 28.28 13.56
N GLU A 51 -6.87 29.19 13.19
CA GLU A 51 -7.74 29.04 12.02
C GLU A 51 -6.96 29.05 10.69
N THR A 52 -5.77 29.67 10.67
CA THR A 52 -4.96 29.76 9.46
C THR A 52 -4.55 28.37 8.97
N GLY A 53 -5.02 28.02 7.76
CA GLY A 53 -4.76 26.73 7.12
C GLY A 53 -5.69 25.59 7.55
N HIS A 54 -6.66 25.83 8.44
CA HIS A 54 -7.56 24.78 8.93
C HIS A 54 -8.36 24.11 7.79
N ALA A 55 -8.88 24.89 6.85
CA ALA A 55 -9.59 24.34 5.68
C ALA A 55 -8.70 23.41 4.84
N ALA A 56 -7.41 23.72 4.70
CA ALA A 56 -6.46 22.85 3.99
C ALA A 56 -6.19 21.55 4.78
N ILE A 57 -6.08 21.62 6.11
CA ILE A 57 -5.96 20.46 6.99
C ILE A 57 -7.16 19.52 6.79
N VAL A 58 -8.38 20.05 6.77
CA VAL A 58 -9.61 19.25 6.54
C VAL A 58 -9.55 18.51 5.20
N GLN A 59 -9.12 19.18 4.12
CA GLN A 59 -8.99 18.55 2.80
C GLN A 59 -7.87 17.50 2.76
N LEU A 60 -6.75 17.74 3.43
CA LEU A 60 -5.66 16.77 3.52
C LEU A 60 -6.06 15.52 4.32
N VAL A 61 -6.84 15.67 5.39
CA VAL A 61 -7.41 14.54 6.13
C VAL A 61 -8.33 13.71 5.24
N ALA A 62 -9.22 14.37 4.47
CA ALA A 62 -10.10 13.67 3.53
C ALA A 62 -9.32 12.95 2.41
N SER A 63 -8.25 13.57 1.90
CA SER A 63 -7.34 12.96 0.93
C SER A 63 -6.64 11.72 1.53
N LEU A 64 -6.10 11.83 2.74
CA LEU A 64 -5.44 10.73 3.42
C LEU A 64 -6.40 9.55 3.68
N GLN A 65 -7.66 9.84 4.04
CA GLN A 65 -8.69 8.80 4.16
C GLN A 65 -8.92 8.09 2.82
N SER A 66 -9.04 8.84 1.73
CA SER A 66 -9.25 8.26 0.38
C SER A 66 -8.08 7.37 -0.05
N ILE A 67 -6.84 7.77 0.25
CA ILE A 67 -5.65 6.94 0.00
C ILE A 67 -5.67 5.68 0.87
N THR A 68 -6.08 5.80 2.14
CA THR A 68 -6.21 4.66 3.07
C THR A 68 -7.21 3.63 2.53
N ASP A 69 -8.37 4.09 2.06
CA ASP A 69 -9.41 3.23 1.50
C ASP A 69 -8.94 2.57 0.19
N ALA A 70 -8.28 3.33 -0.68
CA ALA A 70 -7.68 2.81 -1.91
C ALA A 70 -6.64 1.73 -1.63
N ARG A 71 -5.80 1.92 -0.60
CA ARG A 71 -4.83 0.92 -0.14
C ARG A 71 -5.52 -0.36 0.31
N GLY A 72 -6.60 -0.25 1.10
CA GLY A 72 -7.41 -1.40 1.51
C GLY A 72 -8.01 -2.16 0.32
N ALA A 73 -8.54 -1.44 -0.67
CA ALA A 73 -9.05 -2.04 -1.90
C ALA A 73 -7.95 -2.75 -2.71
N MET A 74 -6.74 -2.19 -2.79
CA MET A 74 -5.61 -2.82 -3.47
C MET A 74 -5.16 -4.12 -2.78
N ILE A 75 -5.11 -4.14 -1.45
CA ILE A 75 -4.82 -5.37 -0.68
C ILE A 75 -5.85 -6.46 -1.00
N ALA A 76 -7.14 -6.12 -1.02
CA ALA A 76 -8.19 -7.07 -1.37
C ALA A 76 -8.09 -7.56 -2.82
N ALA A 77 -7.75 -6.66 -3.76
CA ALA A 77 -7.53 -7.01 -5.16
C ALA A 77 -6.33 -7.96 -5.32
N HIS A 78 -5.21 -7.70 -4.64
CA HIS A 78 -4.05 -8.59 -4.62
C HIS A 78 -4.44 -9.97 -4.08
N ALA A 79 -5.14 -10.04 -2.95
CA ALA A 79 -5.60 -11.31 -2.38
C ALA A 79 -6.50 -12.10 -3.35
N ALA A 80 -7.41 -11.42 -4.05
CA ALA A 80 -8.26 -12.05 -5.07
C ALA A 80 -7.46 -12.58 -6.27
N LEU A 81 -6.42 -11.85 -6.71
CA LEU A 81 -5.50 -12.29 -7.75
C LEU A 81 -4.66 -13.50 -7.31
N ALA A 82 -4.26 -13.54 -6.03
CA ALA A 82 -3.58 -14.70 -5.46
C ALA A 82 -4.49 -15.94 -5.44
N GLY A 83 -5.78 -15.79 -5.10
CA GLY A 83 -6.78 -16.86 -5.24
C GLY A 83 -6.93 -17.33 -6.69
N THR A 84 -7.03 -16.39 -7.63
CA THR A 84 -7.12 -16.69 -9.06
C THR A 84 -5.89 -17.46 -9.57
N ARG A 85 -4.68 -17.11 -9.11
CA ARG A 85 -3.45 -17.86 -9.41
C ARG A 85 -3.57 -19.33 -9.00
N ASN A 86 -4.08 -19.58 -7.78
CA ASN A 86 -4.26 -20.92 -7.23
C ASN A 86 -5.28 -21.72 -8.03
N ASP A 87 -6.41 -21.11 -8.39
CA ASP A 87 -7.46 -21.74 -9.21
C ASP A 87 -6.93 -22.15 -10.60
N LEU A 88 -6.04 -21.33 -11.16
CA LEU A 88 -5.38 -21.57 -12.44
C LEU A 88 -4.14 -22.50 -12.33
N ARG A 89 -3.78 -22.95 -11.13
CA ARG A 89 -2.60 -23.79 -10.84
C ARG A 89 -1.31 -23.20 -11.42
N LEU A 90 -1.21 -21.88 -11.40
CA LEU A 90 -0.01 -21.17 -11.84
C LEU A 90 1.06 -21.26 -10.74
N PRO A 91 2.36 -21.36 -11.10
CA PRO A 91 3.43 -21.39 -10.12
C PRO A 91 3.43 -20.11 -9.29
N GLU A 92 3.84 -20.23 -8.01
CA GLU A 92 4.03 -19.05 -7.19
C GLU A 92 5.15 -18.17 -7.77
N THR A 93 4.84 -16.89 -7.92
CA THR A 93 5.79 -15.85 -8.30
C THR A 93 5.72 -14.77 -7.23
N GLY A 94 6.82 -14.55 -6.51
CA GLY A 94 6.87 -13.58 -5.42
C GLY A 94 7.77 -12.39 -5.76
N PHE A 95 7.35 -11.20 -5.34
CA PHE A 95 8.23 -10.06 -5.12
C PHE A 95 8.43 -9.94 -3.60
N GLY A 96 9.67 -10.10 -3.11
CA GLY A 96 9.97 -10.19 -1.68
C GLY A 96 10.20 -11.63 -1.21
N SER A 97 9.55 -12.07 -0.12
CA SER A 97 9.68 -13.43 0.39
C SER A 97 8.86 -14.42 -0.42
N LEU A 98 9.47 -15.54 -0.83
CA LEU A 98 8.76 -16.67 -1.46
C LEU A 98 7.89 -17.46 -0.46
N ALA A 99 7.86 -17.08 0.82
CA ALA A 99 7.02 -17.72 1.84
C ALA A 99 5.52 -17.37 1.71
N GLY A 100 5.14 -16.55 0.71
CA GLY A 100 3.77 -16.07 0.52
C GLY A 100 3.38 -14.97 1.50
N CYS A 101 2.12 -14.51 1.42
CA CYS A 101 1.55 -13.59 2.40
C CYS A 101 1.42 -14.30 3.76
N PRO A 102 1.83 -13.67 4.87
CA PRO A 102 1.67 -14.26 6.20
C PRO A 102 0.20 -14.51 6.51
N SER A 103 -0.09 -15.58 7.26
CA SER A 103 -1.46 -15.94 7.68
C SER A 103 -2.09 -14.98 8.68
N SER A 104 -1.31 -14.03 9.20
CA SER A 104 -1.76 -12.99 10.13
C SER A 104 -1.32 -11.61 9.64
N ALA A 105 -2.27 -10.66 9.68
CA ALA A 105 -2.01 -9.24 9.43
C ALA A 105 -1.43 -8.52 10.67
N THR A 106 -1.29 -9.22 11.81
CA THR A 106 -0.75 -8.62 13.04
C THR A 106 0.78 -8.56 12.95
N LEU A 107 1.32 -7.33 13.02
CA LEU A 107 2.76 -7.13 13.15
C LEU A 107 3.21 -7.65 14.54
N GLN A 108 3.98 -8.73 14.56
CA GLN A 108 4.60 -9.26 15.77
C GLN A 108 6.05 -8.79 15.84
N VAL A 109 6.38 -7.97 16.84
CA VAL A 109 7.77 -7.60 17.11
C VAL A 109 8.45 -8.78 17.76
N VAL A 110 9.26 -9.51 17.00
CA VAL A 110 10.12 -10.56 17.56
C VAL A 110 11.28 -9.86 18.25
N ARG A 111 11.30 -9.87 19.59
CA ARG A 111 12.48 -9.44 20.34
C ARG A 111 13.55 -10.51 20.14
N GLU A 112 14.60 -10.20 19.40
CA GLU A 112 15.83 -11.00 19.43
C GLU A 112 16.31 -11.04 20.89
N HIS A 113 16.40 -12.25 21.45
CA HIS A 113 17.01 -12.45 22.75
C HIS A 113 18.49 -12.12 22.62
N ALA A 114 18.92 -11.03 23.27
CA ALA A 114 20.32 -10.77 23.52
C ALA A 114 20.89 -11.96 24.32
N ALA A 115 21.86 -12.64 23.74
CA ALA A 115 22.71 -13.61 24.43
C ALA A 115 23.76 -12.87 25.28
#